data_AF-M3A586-F1
#
_entry.id   AF-M3A586-F1
#
_cell.length_a   1.000
_cell.length_b   1.000
_cell.length_c   1.000
_cell.angle_alpha   90.00
_cell.angle_beta   90.00
_cell.angle_gamma   90.00
#
_symmetry.space_group_name_H-M   'P 1'
#
loop_
_entity.id
_entity.type
_entity.pdbx_description
1 polymer ?
#
loop_
_entity_poly.entity_id
_entity_poly.type
_entity_poly.pdbx_seq_one_letter_code
_entity_poly.pdbx_strand_id
1 'polypeptide(L)'
;MVRANGAVSLRELARVVQTSEVTVRRDVRALEAEGLLDRRHGGAVLPGGFTRESGFPQKSHLATAEKTAIADLAASFVEEGEAVVVGAGTTTQELARRLARVPGLTVVTNSLLVAQALAHANRVEVVMTGGTLRGSNYALVGSGAEQSLQGLRVSRAFLSGSGLTAERGLSTSNMLSASVDRALVQAAAEVVVLADHGKLGTDTMFQTVPTDVITRLVTDEPPPHDERAATELQALADQGVHISVAGPGVQPGPHGEPGPPARRREGPPLPGQRRAHPLGGEGARHGAHGNPHGQPYPGPAQGGPPGMQAQLRSAGPLGEQPPARVADLAPRRR
;
A
#
# COMPACT_ATOMS: atom_id res chain seq x y z
N MET A 1 0.74 17.19 -26.42
CA MET A 1 0.51 17.09 -24.97
C MET A 1 -0.19 15.81 -24.56
N VAL A 2 -1.46 15.57 -24.98
CA VAL A 2 -2.17 14.32 -24.63
C VAL A 2 -1.40 13.08 -25.12
N ARG A 3 -0.82 13.13 -26.32
CA ARG A 3 0.11 12.09 -26.83
C ARG A 3 1.40 11.90 -26.03
N ALA A 4 1.81 12.85 -25.20
CA ALA A 4 3.04 12.74 -24.39
C ALA A 4 2.74 12.31 -22.94
N ASN A 5 1.61 12.77 -22.40
CA ASN A 5 1.24 12.57 -21.00
C ASN A 5 0.13 11.54 -20.81
N GLY A 6 -0.53 11.11 -21.88
CA GLY A 6 -1.59 10.09 -21.85
C GLY A 6 -2.98 10.61 -21.52
N ALA A 7 -3.04 11.39 -20.45
CA ALA A 7 -4.20 12.16 -20.06
C ALA A 7 -3.74 13.57 -19.69
N VAL A 8 -4.62 14.55 -19.88
CA VAL A 8 -4.34 15.91 -19.41
C VAL A 8 -5.64 16.57 -18.97
N SER A 9 -5.58 17.38 -17.90
CA SER A 9 -6.75 18.15 -17.46
C SER A 9 -6.99 19.36 -18.37
N LEU A 10 -8.25 19.81 -18.48
CA LEU A 10 -8.57 21.02 -19.25
C LEU A 10 -7.87 22.27 -18.67
N ARG A 11 -7.73 22.32 -17.34
CA ARG A 11 -7.02 23.40 -16.62
C ARG A 11 -5.53 23.45 -16.96
N GLU A 12 -4.89 22.30 -17.05
CA GLU A 12 -3.48 22.20 -17.41
C GLU A 12 -3.24 22.52 -18.89
N LEU A 13 -4.13 22.05 -19.78
CA LEU A 13 -4.16 22.47 -21.19
C LEU A 13 -4.28 24.00 -21.30
N ALA A 14 -5.25 24.59 -20.60
CA ALA A 14 -5.50 26.03 -20.61
C ALA A 14 -4.27 26.83 -20.17
N ARG A 15 -3.57 26.37 -19.13
CA ARG A 15 -2.33 26.99 -18.66
C ARG A 15 -1.21 26.91 -19.70
N VAL A 16 -0.99 25.76 -20.31
CA VAL A 16 0.13 25.55 -21.25
C VAL A 16 -0.10 26.25 -22.58
N VAL A 17 -1.34 26.23 -23.09
CA VAL A 17 -1.71 26.91 -24.35
C VAL A 17 -2.13 28.37 -24.13
N GLN A 18 -2.01 28.88 -22.89
CA GLN A 18 -2.33 30.24 -22.47
C GLN A 18 -3.70 30.74 -22.94
N THR A 19 -4.73 29.92 -22.72
CA THR A 19 -6.12 30.25 -23.09
C THR A 19 -7.10 29.91 -21.97
N SER A 20 -8.39 30.23 -22.16
CA SER A 20 -9.42 29.92 -21.16
C SER A 20 -9.82 28.43 -21.20
N GLU A 21 -10.25 27.87 -20.06
CA GLU A 21 -10.80 26.50 -20.02
C GLU A 21 -12.04 26.35 -20.92
N VAL A 22 -12.79 27.43 -21.15
CA VAL A 22 -13.95 27.45 -22.06
C VAL A 22 -13.49 27.22 -23.51
N THR A 23 -12.41 27.87 -23.91
CA THR A 23 -11.80 27.70 -25.24
C THR A 23 -11.25 26.29 -25.41
N VAL A 24 -10.44 25.81 -24.45
CA VAL A 24 -9.91 24.43 -24.47
C VAL A 24 -11.03 23.40 -24.54
N ARG A 25 -12.13 23.60 -23.80
CA ARG A 25 -13.28 22.68 -23.85
C ARG A 25 -13.92 22.62 -25.23
N ARG A 26 -14.00 23.75 -25.95
CA ARG A 26 -14.51 23.80 -27.32
C ARG A 26 -13.57 23.06 -28.28
N ASP A 27 -12.27 23.28 -28.15
CA ASP A 27 -11.27 22.66 -29.03
C ASP A 27 -11.16 21.15 -28.79
N VAL A 28 -11.20 20.72 -27.53
CA VAL A 28 -11.24 19.29 -27.17
C VAL A 28 -12.51 18.62 -27.71
N ARG A 29 -13.66 19.31 -27.72
CA ARG A 29 -14.89 18.79 -28.36
C ARG A 29 -14.75 18.64 -29.87
N ALA A 30 -14.06 19.57 -30.54
CA ALA A 30 -13.79 19.46 -31.96
C ALA A 30 -12.88 18.25 -32.26
N LEU A 31 -11.80 18.10 -31.50
CA LEU A 31 -10.88 16.96 -31.62
C LEU A 31 -11.53 15.61 -31.25
N GLU A 32 -12.50 15.60 -30.33
CA GLU A 32 -13.33 14.44 -30.02
C GLU A 32 -14.27 14.08 -31.17
N ALA A 33 -14.92 15.07 -31.78
CA ALA A 33 -15.77 14.85 -32.95
C ALA A 33 -14.98 14.30 -34.16
N GLU A 34 -13.68 14.61 -34.23
CA GLU A 34 -12.74 14.07 -35.22
C GLU A 34 -12.15 12.71 -34.82
N GLY A 35 -12.51 12.16 -33.64
CA GLY A 35 -12.01 10.88 -33.15
C GLY A 35 -10.52 10.90 -32.77
N LEU A 36 -9.96 12.08 -32.46
CA LEU A 36 -8.55 12.26 -32.10
C LEU A 36 -8.30 12.25 -30.58
N LEU A 37 -9.36 12.47 -29.80
CA LEU A 37 -9.37 12.48 -28.32
C LEU A 37 -10.67 11.90 -27.78
N ASP A 38 -10.62 11.24 -26.62
CA ASP A 38 -11.79 10.94 -25.81
C ASP A 38 -11.86 11.91 -24.63
N ARG A 39 -13.06 12.40 -24.30
CA ARG A 39 -13.25 13.19 -23.08
C ARG A 39 -13.43 12.32 -21.86
N ARG A 40 -12.82 12.75 -20.76
CA ARG A 40 -13.08 12.25 -19.40
C ARG A 40 -13.56 13.43 -18.54
N HIS A 41 -14.16 13.15 -17.39
CA HIS A 41 -14.57 14.21 -16.45
C HIS A 41 -13.35 15.11 -16.11
N GLY A 42 -13.36 16.35 -16.63
CA GLY A 42 -12.31 17.35 -16.41
C GLY A 42 -11.06 17.26 -17.30
N GLY A 43 -11.02 16.40 -18.33
CA GLY A 43 -9.81 16.25 -19.16
C GLY A 43 -10.02 15.57 -20.52
N ALA A 44 -8.90 15.35 -21.22
CA ALA A 44 -8.84 14.67 -22.51
C ALA A 44 -7.80 13.54 -22.50
N VAL A 45 -8.12 12.42 -23.16
CA VAL A 45 -7.24 11.25 -23.35
C VAL A 45 -7.21 10.86 -24.84
N LEU A 46 -6.30 9.99 -25.25
CA LEU A 46 -6.32 9.44 -26.61
C LEU A 46 -7.44 8.40 -26.76
N PRO A 47 -8.13 8.33 -27.92
CA PRO A 47 -9.16 7.34 -28.16
C PRO A 47 -8.57 5.95 -28.36
N GLY A 48 -9.28 4.93 -27.85
CA GLY A 48 -9.00 3.52 -28.15
C GLY A 48 -7.77 2.88 -27.50
N GLY A 49 -7.20 3.46 -26.43
CA GLY A 49 -6.02 2.90 -25.76
C GLY A 49 -6.21 2.66 -24.28
N PHE A 50 -5.62 1.57 -23.76
CA PHE A 50 -5.31 1.43 -22.33
C PHE A 50 -4.80 2.78 -21.81
N THR A 51 -5.56 3.35 -20.87
CA THR A 51 -5.41 4.75 -20.50
C THR A 51 -4.00 4.99 -19.98
N ARG A 52 -3.22 5.81 -20.70
CA ARG A 52 -1.88 6.19 -20.26
C ARG A 52 -2.02 7.04 -19.00
N GLU A 53 -1.29 6.67 -17.97
CA GLU A 53 -1.43 7.18 -16.60
C GLU A 53 -1.56 8.70 -16.53
N SER A 54 -2.63 9.20 -15.89
CA SER A 54 -2.70 10.61 -15.53
C SER A 54 -1.54 10.97 -14.58
N GLY A 55 -0.86 12.08 -14.88
CA GLY A 55 0.28 12.53 -14.10
C GLY A 55 -0.10 12.90 -12.66
N PHE A 56 0.90 12.91 -11.77
CA PHE A 56 0.72 13.25 -10.36
C PHE A 56 -0.07 14.55 -10.09
N PRO A 57 0.20 15.70 -10.75
CA PRO A 57 -0.53 16.93 -10.46
C PRO A 57 -2.04 16.76 -10.69
N GLN A 58 -2.43 16.06 -11.76
CA GLN A 58 -3.82 15.79 -12.08
C GLN A 58 -4.45 14.84 -11.06
N LYS A 59 -3.75 13.77 -10.65
CA LYS A 59 -4.25 12.84 -9.64
C LYS A 59 -4.36 13.48 -8.25
N SER A 60 -3.46 14.39 -7.88
CA SER A 60 -3.41 14.98 -6.52
C SER A 60 -4.65 15.82 -6.17
N HIS A 61 -5.27 16.45 -7.17
CA HIS A 61 -6.46 17.29 -7.00
C HIS A 61 -7.80 16.56 -7.20
N LEU A 62 -7.78 15.32 -7.70
CA LEU A 62 -8.98 14.50 -7.88
C LEU A 62 -9.27 13.74 -6.59
N ALA A 63 -10.54 13.63 -6.22
CA ALA A 63 -11.03 12.81 -5.11
C ALA A 63 -10.23 13.01 -3.80
N THR A 64 -9.89 14.26 -3.46
CA THR A 64 -9.03 14.55 -2.31
C THR A 64 -9.70 14.19 -0.98
N ALA A 65 -11.00 14.39 -0.85
CA ALA A 65 -11.74 14.07 0.37
C ALA A 65 -11.83 12.55 0.60
N GLU A 66 -12.08 11.82 -0.47
CA GLU A 66 -12.15 10.37 -0.54
C GLU A 66 -10.79 9.75 -0.17
N LYS A 67 -9.70 10.26 -0.74
CA LYS A 67 -8.33 9.82 -0.41
C LYS A 67 -7.97 10.07 1.04
N THR A 68 -8.42 11.20 1.58
CA THR A 68 -8.24 11.55 2.99
C THR A 68 -8.96 10.54 3.88
N ALA A 69 -10.24 10.25 3.59
CA ALA A 69 -11.03 9.29 4.35
C ALA A 69 -10.45 7.86 4.28
N ILE A 70 -10.08 7.41 3.08
CA ILE A 70 -9.42 6.11 2.86
C ILE A 70 -8.12 6.03 3.67
N ALA A 71 -7.31 7.10 3.65
CA ALA A 71 -6.05 7.15 4.36
C ALA A 71 -6.23 7.14 5.89
N ASP A 72 -7.26 7.82 6.42
CA ASP A 72 -7.59 7.80 7.86
C ASP A 72 -7.94 6.39 8.32
N LEU A 73 -8.81 5.70 7.58
CA LEU A 73 -9.19 4.33 7.89
C LEU A 73 -8.03 3.35 7.72
N ALA A 74 -7.23 3.49 6.66
CA ALA A 74 -6.07 2.64 6.44
C ALA A 74 -5.00 2.80 7.54
N ALA A 75 -4.83 4.01 8.08
CA ALA A 75 -3.89 4.26 9.16
C ALA A 75 -4.28 3.56 10.47
N SER A 76 -5.57 3.28 10.71
CA SER A 76 -6.00 2.54 11.92
C SER A 76 -5.63 1.05 11.90
N PHE A 77 -5.12 0.54 10.78
CA PHE A 77 -4.65 -0.85 10.67
C PHE A 77 -3.17 -1.01 11.00
N VAL A 78 -2.45 0.07 11.29
CA VAL A 78 -1.02 0.05 11.56
C VAL A 78 -0.77 0.28 13.04
N GLU A 79 0.02 -0.60 13.63
CA GLU A 79 0.37 -0.57 15.05
C GLU A 79 1.77 0.03 15.29
N GLU A 80 2.01 0.56 16.49
CA GLU A 80 3.33 1.05 16.89
C GLU A 80 4.39 -0.07 16.80
N GLY A 81 5.58 0.27 16.30
CA GLY A 81 6.69 -0.68 16.13
C GLY A 81 6.60 -1.58 14.90
N GLU A 82 5.55 -1.43 14.08
CA GLU A 82 5.34 -2.24 12.89
C GLU A 82 6.26 -1.84 11.72
N ALA A 83 6.65 -2.82 10.91
CA ALA A 83 7.31 -2.60 9.63
C ALA A 83 6.31 -2.82 8.49
N VAL A 84 6.06 -1.78 7.68
CA VAL A 84 5.06 -1.79 6.60
C VAL A 84 5.68 -1.33 5.28
N VAL A 85 5.11 -1.81 4.18
CA VAL A 85 5.37 -1.31 2.83
C VAL A 85 4.27 -0.34 2.41
N VAL A 86 4.67 0.80 1.84
CA VAL A 86 3.74 1.78 1.25
C VAL A 86 4.15 2.08 -0.18
N GLY A 87 3.31 1.67 -1.14
CA GLY A 87 3.56 1.87 -2.57
C GLY A 87 3.36 3.30 -3.05
N ALA A 88 3.60 3.53 -4.34
CA ALA A 88 3.41 4.83 -4.96
C ALA A 88 1.94 5.15 -5.27
N GLY A 89 1.56 6.41 -5.03
CA GLY A 89 0.21 6.88 -5.28
C GLY A 89 -0.15 8.11 -4.45
N THR A 90 -1.18 8.85 -4.90
CA THR A 90 -1.67 10.00 -4.14
C THR A 90 -2.43 9.58 -2.89
N THR A 91 -3.13 8.44 -2.93
CA THR A 91 -3.82 7.89 -1.76
C THR A 91 -2.84 7.38 -0.72
N THR A 92 -1.77 6.69 -1.15
CA THR A 92 -0.70 6.22 -0.26
C THR A 92 0.14 7.37 0.31
N GLN A 93 0.31 8.47 -0.44
CA GLN A 93 0.89 9.71 0.09
C GLN A 93 0.05 10.27 1.26
N GLU A 94 -1.27 10.28 1.14
CA GLU A 94 -2.16 10.72 2.23
C GLU A 94 -2.10 9.79 3.43
N LEU A 95 -1.96 8.48 3.22
CA LEU A 95 -1.69 7.51 4.29
C LEU A 95 -0.36 7.84 4.99
N ALA A 96 0.71 8.10 4.23
CA ALA A 96 2.03 8.42 4.79
C ALA A 96 1.99 9.62 5.75
N ARG A 97 1.19 10.66 5.45
CA ARG A 97 1.02 11.82 6.35
C ARG A 97 0.44 11.45 7.71
N ARG A 98 -0.40 10.41 7.79
CA ARG A 98 -0.98 9.89 9.04
C ARG A 98 -0.01 8.99 9.76
N LEU A 99 0.69 8.14 9.02
CA LEU A 99 1.75 7.27 9.55
C LEU A 99 2.89 8.06 10.20
N ALA A 100 3.14 9.31 9.78
CA ALA A 100 4.09 10.21 10.43
C ALA A 100 3.88 10.41 11.94
N ARG A 101 2.67 10.12 12.45
CA ARG A 101 2.29 10.25 13.86
C ARG A 101 2.40 8.95 14.64
N VAL A 102 2.61 7.81 13.97
CA VAL A 102 2.71 6.50 14.60
C VAL A 102 4.18 6.26 14.96
N PRO A 103 4.52 6.18 16.26
CA PRO A 103 5.90 6.00 16.68
C PRO A 103 6.43 4.59 16.37
N GLY A 104 7.75 4.49 16.20
CA GLY A 104 8.45 3.21 16.07
C GLY A 104 8.24 2.51 14.72
N LEU A 105 7.56 3.13 13.76
CA LEU A 105 7.32 2.51 12.45
C LEU A 105 8.59 2.42 11.63
N THR A 106 8.71 1.33 10.88
CA THR A 106 9.59 1.25 9.70
C THR A 106 8.71 1.25 8.45
N VAL A 107 8.87 2.25 7.59
CA VAL A 107 8.14 2.38 6.32
C VAL A 107 9.09 2.13 5.16
N VAL A 108 8.84 1.04 4.43
CA VAL A 108 9.54 0.71 3.19
C VAL A 108 8.73 1.25 2.02
N THR A 109 9.34 2.04 1.13
CA THR A 109 8.60 2.67 0.03
C THR A 109 9.43 2.85 -1.23
N ASN A 110 8.80 2.68 -2.39
CA ASN A 110 9.37 3.10 -3.67
C ASN A 110 8.92 4.51 -4.08
N SER A 111 8.21 5.24 -3.23
CA SER A 111 7.58 6.51 -3.57
C SER A 111 8.33 7.68 -2.96
N LEU A 112 8.80 8.58 -3.81
CA LEU A 112 9.41 9.84 -3.35
C LEU A 112 8.40 10.70 -2.58
N LEU A 113 7.11 10.61 -2.94
CA LEU A 113 6.04 11.38 -2.28
C LEU A 113 5.74 10.87 -0.87
N VAL A 114 5.79 9.55 -0.67
CA VAL A 114 5.64 8.92 0.64
C VAL A 114 6.84 9.26 1.51
N ALA A 115 8.05 9.10 0.96
CA ALA A 115 9.28 9.45 1.67
C ALA A 115 9.30 10.93 2.07
N GLN A 116 8.89 11.83 1.16
CA GLN A 116 8.79 13.26 1.46
C GLN A 116 7.77 13.55 2.56
N ALA A 117 6.62 12.88 2.57
CA ALA A 117 5.60 13.04 3.61
C ALA A 117 6.10 12.59 4.99
N LEU A 118 7.07 11.67 5.04
CA LEU A 118 7.66 11.12 6.26
C LEU A 118 9.02 11.74 6.61
N ALA A 119 9.58 12.61 5.77
CA ALA A 119 10.96 13.11 5.92
C ALA A 119 11.23 13.85 7.25
N HIS A 120 10.20 14.40 7.88
CA HIS A 120 10.29 15.09 9.17
C HIS A 120 9.69 14.28 10.34
N ALA A 121 9.29 13.04 10.10
CA ALA A 121 8.75 12.15 11.11
C ALA A 121 9.90 11.49 11.90
N ASN A 122 10.41 12.17 12.92
CA ASN A 122 11.58 11.74 13.71
C ASN A 122 11.42 10.39 14.45
N ARG A 123 10.23 9.79 14.43
CA ARG A 123 9.92 8.51 15.08
C ARG A 123 9.53 7.42 14.07
N VAL A 124 9.73 7.68 12.77
CA VAL A 124 9.49 6.74 11.68
C VAL A 124 10.80 6.56 10.92
N GLU A 125 11.27 5.33 10.83
CA GLU A 125 12.36 4.97 9.94
C GLU A 125 11.81 4.80 8.51
N VAL A 126 12.43 5.45 7.53
CA VAL A 126 12.02 5.38 6.12
C VAL A 126 13.10 4.69 5.30
N VAL A 127 12.77 3.52 4.76
CA VAL A 127 13.64 2.77 3.84
C VAL A 127 13.11 2.98 2.43
N MET A 128 13.85 3.74 1.61
CA MET A 128 13.49 3.91 0.21
C MET A 128 14.09 2.80 -0.65
N THR A 129 13.31 2.26 -1.59
CA THR A 129 13.87 1.36 -2.60
C THR A 129 14.86 2.12 -3.47
N GLY A 130 15.87 1.44 -4.03
CA GLY A 130 16.74 2.02 -5.05
C GLY A 130 16.03 2.16 -6.40
N GLY A 131 16.79 2.41 -7.47
CA GLY A 131 16.31 2.36 -8.85
C GLY A 131 16.19 3.70 -9.57
N THR A 132 15.39 3.74 -10.64
CA THR A 132 15.21 4.89 -11.52
C THR A 132 13.93 5.63 -11.19
N LEU A 133 14.00 6.96 -11.00
CA LEU A 133 12.82 7.79 -10.75
C LEU A 133 11.97 7.96 -12.01
N ARG A 134 10.71 7.55 -11.90
CA ARG A 134 9.67 7.80 -12.91
C ARG A 134 8.91 9.07 -12.55
N GLY A 135 9.19 10.16 -13.27
CA GLY A 135 8.64 11.49 -12.97
C GLY A 135 7.11 11.61 -13.08
N SER A 136 6.41 10.72 -13.80
CA SER A 136 4.96 10.81 -13.98
C SER A 136 4.17 10.53 -12.70
N ASN A 137 4.67 9.66 -11.82
CA ASN A 137 4.04 9.31 -10.53
C ASN A 137 5.01 9.37 -9.34
N TYR A 138 6.24 9.88 -9.55
CA TYR A 138 7.30 10.01 -8.55
C TYR A 138 7.65 8.68 -7.83
N ALA A 139 7.60 7.58 -8.58
CA ALA A 139 7.96 6.25 -8.10
C ALA A 139 9.35 5.83 -8.60
N LEU A 140 10.11 5.14 -7.76
CA LEU A 140 11.36 4.48 -8.10
C LEU A 140 11.06 3.10 -8.69
N VAL A 141 11.64 2.82 -9.86
CA VAL A 141 11.36 1.61 -10.63
C VAL A 141 12.62 0.95 -11.19
N GLY A 142 12.47 -0.27 -11.70
CA GLY A 142 13.52 -1.05 -12.34
C GLY A 142 14.20 -2.02 -11.37
N SER A 143 15.18 -2.76 -11.89
CA SER A 143 15.82 -3.88 -11.17
C SER A 143 16.42 -3.50 -9.82
N GLY A 144 17.00 -2.31 -9.68
CA GLY A 144 17.52 -1.84 -8.38
C GLY A 144 16.44 -1.67 -7.31
N ALA A 145 15.23 -1.26 -7.71
CA ALA A 145 14.09 -1.18 -6.80
C ALA A 145 13.64 -2.59 -6.39
N GLU A 146 13.48 -3.48 -7.37
CA GLU A 146 13.04 -4.87 -7.15
C GLU A 146 14.03 -5.66 -6.27
N GLN A 147 15.33 -5.51 -6.51
CA GLN A 147 16.38 -6.17 -5.73
C GLN A 147 16.40 -5.68 -4.28
N SER A 148 16.15 -4.39 -4.03
CA SER A 148 16.11 -3.86 -2.66
C SER A 148 14.96 -4.42 -1.81
N LEU A 149 13.96 -5.03 -2.45
CA LEU A 149 12.83 -5.66 -1.79
C LEU A 149 13.06 -7.17 -1.53
N GLN A 150 14.12 -7.76 -2.09
CA GLN A 150 14.42 -9.18 -1.89
C GLN A 150 14.85 -9.46 -0.45
N GLY A 151 14.27 -10.50 0.15
CA GLY A 151 14.56 -10.89 1.53
C GLY A 151 13.89 -10.01 2.60
N LEU A 152 13.16 -8.97 2.19
CA LEU A 152 12.38 -8.14 3.08
C LEU A 152 11.10 -8.87 3.51
N ARG A 153 10.73 -8.73 4.79
CA ARG A 153 9.46 -9.20 5.33
C ARG A 153 8.82 -8.09 6.15
N VAL A 154 7.62 -7.70 5.75
CA VAL A 154 6.79 -6.72 6.45
C VAL A 154 5.44 -7.35 6.77
N SER A 155 4.76 -6.82 7.76
CA SER A 155 3.41 -7.23 8.11
C SER A 155 2.43 -6.92 6.99
N ARG A 156 2.48 -5.70 6.42
CA ARG A 156 1.47 -5.19 5.48
C ARG A 156 2.06 -4.42 4.32
N ALA A 157 1.47 -4.58 3.14
CA ALA A 157 1.69 -3.71 1.98
C ALA A 157 0.43 -2.89 1.69
N PHE A 158 0.57 -1.56 1.71
CA PHE A 158 -0.46 -0.61 1.30
C PHE A 158 -0.19 -0.17 -0.14
N LEU A 159 -1.03 -0.63 -1.07
CA LEU A 159 -0.85 -0.38 -2.51
C LEU A 159 -2.05 0.33 -3.11
N SER A 160 -1.80 1.14 -4.13
CA SER A 160 -2.85 1.80 -4.89
C SER A 160 -2.57 1.68 -6.38
N GLY A 161 -3.62 1.50 -7.17
CA GLY A 161 -3.53 1.28 -8.61
C GLY A 161 -4.21 2.37 -9.42
N SER A 162 -4.31 2.13 -10.73
CA SER A 162 -5.11 2.92 -11.66
C SER A 162 -6.48 2.30 -11.92
N GLY A 163 -6.69 1.05 -11.53
CA GLY A 163 -7.96 0.35 -11.63
C GLY A 163 -7.99 -0.90 -10.76
N LEU A 164 -9.18 -1.34 -10.39
CA LEU A 164 -9.44 -2.54 -9.60
C LEU A 164 -10.71 -3.21 -10.12
N THR A 165 -10.62 -4.49 -10.46
CA THR A 165 -11.79 -5.33 -10.77
C THR A 165 -11.75 -6.62 -9.97
N ALA A 166 -12.90 -7.24 -9.71
CA ALA A 166 -12.93 -8.56 -9.06
C ALA A 166 -12.27 -9.65 -9.91
N GLU A 167 -12.34 -9.54 -11.23
CA GLU A 167 -11.75 -10.53 -12.16
C GLU A 167 -10.23 -10.51 -12.16
N ARG A 168 -9.60 -9.33 -12.21
CA ARG A 168 -8.15 -9.19 -12.39
C ARG A 168 -7.43 -8.62 -11.17
N GLY A 169 -8.14 -8.08 -10.19
CA GLY A 169 -7.52 -7.41 -9.05
C GLY A 169 -6.95 -6.04 -9.43
N LEU A 170 -5.93 -5.60 -8.70
CA LEU A 170 -5.35 -4.26 -8.85
C LEU A 170 -4.50 -4.18 -10.13
N SER A 171 -4.68 -3.14 -10.92
CA SER A 171 -3.92 -2.92 -12.16
C SER A 171 -3.34 -1.50 -12.29
N THR A 172 -2.29 -1.40 -13.10
CA THR A 172 -1.67 -0.12 -13.51
C THR A 172 -1.35 -0.11 -15.01
N SER A 173 -1.12 1.08 -15.57
CA SER A 173 -0.83 1.27 -17.00
C SER A 173 0.65 1.18 -17.35
N ASN A 174 1.53 0.96 -16.37
CA ASN A 174 2.97 0.90 -16.59
C ASN A 174 3.61 -0.40 -16.08
N MET A 175 4.35 -1.07 -16.96
CA MET A 175 4.99 -2.36 -16.66
C MET A 175 6.04 -2.27 -15.55
N LEU A 176 6.84 -1.19 -15.51
CA LEU A 176 7.89 -1.04 -14.51
C LEU A 176 7.30 -0.78 -13.12
N SER A 177 6.24 0.03 -13.02
CA SER A 177 5.48 0.19 -11.78
C SER A 177 4.85 -1.15 -11.36
N ALA A 178 4.23 -1.87 -12.30
CA ALA A 178 3.65 -3.17 -12.01
C ALA A 178 4.66 -4.19 -11.48
N SER A 179 5.88 -4.20 -12.03
CA SER A 179 6.95 -5.09 -11.59
C SER A 179 7.35 -4.81 -10.14
N VAL A 180 7.52 -3.53 -9.78
CA VAL A 180 7.85 -3.15 -8.40
C VAL A 180 6.68 -3.40 -7.46
N ASP A 181 5.44 -3.10 -7.85
CA ASP A 181 4.26 -3.36 -7.02
C ASP A 181 4.13 -4.85 -6.69
N ARG A 182 4.43 -5.75 -7.65
CA ARG A 182 4.49 -7.19 -7.39
C ARG A 182 5.60 -7.54 -6.40
N ALA A 183 6.78 -6.94 -6.50
CA ALA A 183 7.86 -7.15 -5.53
C ALA A 183 7.46 -6.65 -4.13
N LEU A 184 6.75 -5.53 -4.04
CA LEU A 184 6.18 -5.00 -2.78
C LEU A 184 5.16 -5.98 -2.18
N VAL A 185 4.28 -6.56 -3.00
CA VAL A 185 3.34 -7.62 -2.57
C VAL A 185 4.07 -8.81 -1.99
N GLN A 186 5.12 -9.30 -2.65
CA GLN A 186 5.86 -10.50 -2.20
C GLN A 186 6.55 -10.32 -0.84
N ALA A 187 6.86 -9.08 -0.47
CA ALA A 187 7.50 -8.76 0.80
C ALA A 187 6.52 -8.74 2.00
N ALA A 188 5.21 -8.67 1.75
CA ALA A 188 4.20 -8.49 2.79
C ALA A 188 3.43 -9.77 3.15
N ALA A 189 3.00 -9.87 4.40
CA ALA A 189 2.11 -10.94 4.87
C ALA A 189 0.64 -10.65 4.51
N GLU A 190 0.20 -9.39 4.62
CA GLU A 190 -1.13 -8.94 4.20
C GLU A 190 -1.03 -7.85 3.13
N VAL A 191 -1.93 -7.89 2.14
CA VAL A 191 -2.02 -6.86 1.10
C VAL A 191 -3.29 -6.05 1.28
N VAL A 192 -3.12 -4.76 1.52
CA VAL A 192 -4.18 -3.78 1.69
C VAL A 192 -4.20 -2.86 0.46
N VAL A 193 -5.25 -2.99 -0.34
CA VAL A 193 -5.48 -2.13 -1.50
C VAL A 193 -6.24 -0.88 -1.09
N LEU A 194 -5.75 0.28 -1.50
CA LEU A 194 -6.39 1.58 -1.30
C LEU A 194 -6.91 2.08 -2.65
N ALA A 195 -8.22 2.13 -2.82
CA ALA A 195 -8.84 2.56 -4.07
C ALA A 195 -10.09 3.38 -3.80
N ASP A 196 -10.19 4.55 -4.42
CA ASP A 196 -11.44 5.30 -4.45
C ASP A 196 -12.45 4.64 -5.40
N HIS A 197 -13.74 4.97 -5.24
CA HIS A 197 -14.83 4.41 -6.05
C HIS A 197 -14.59 4.56 -7.56
N GLY A 198 -13.91 5.64 -7.99
CA GLY A 198 -13.59 5.90 -9.40
C GLY A 198 -12.66 4.86 -10.02
N LYS A 199 -11.93 4.08 -9.22
CA LYS A 199 -11.06 2.98 -9.69
C LYS A 199 -11.78 1.64 -9.77
N LEU A 200 -12.92 1.50 -9.11
CA LEU A 200 -13.68 0.24 -9.08
C LEU A 200 -14.29 -0.06 -10.45
N GLY A 201 -14.15 -1.30 -10.88
CA GLY A 201 -14.53 -1.79 -12.21
C GLY A 201 -13.66 -1.29 -13.34
N THR A 202 -12.59 -0.54 -13.05
CA THR A 202 -11.64 -0.04 -14.06
C THR A 202 -10.51 -1.03 -14.21
N ASP A 203 -10.22 -1.40 -15.45
CA ASP A 203 -9.09 -2.27 -15.77
C ASP A 203 -8.04 -1.52 -16.59
N THR A 204 -6.77 -1.86 -16.36
CA THR A 204 -5.62 -1.26 -17.03
C THR A 204 -4.61 -2.33 -17.45
N MET A 205 -3.60 -1.91 -18.21
CA MET A 205 -2.78 -2.80 -19.04
C MET A 205 -2.07 -3.91 -18.24
N PHE A 206 -1.54 -3.60 -17.05
CA PHE A 206 -0.72 -4.53 -16.27
C PHE A 206 -1.34 -4.81 -14.90
N GLN A 207 -1.66 -6.07 -14.63
CA GLN A 207 -2.05 -6.55 -13.31
C GLN A 207 -0.87 -6.40 -12.33
N THR A 208 -1.14 -5.91 -11.14
CA THR A 208 -0.17 -5.70 -10.05
C THR A 208 -0.42 -6.64 -8.89
N VAL A 209 -1.67 -6.72 -8.42
CA VAL A 209 -2.10 -7.58 -7.32
C VAL A 209 -3.28 -8.42 -7.82
N PRO A 210 -3.11 -9.74 -7.99
CA PRO A 210 -4.23 -10.66 -8.24
C PRO A 210 -5.27 -10.60 -7.11
N THR A 211 -6.55 -10.79 -7.42
CA THR A 211 -7.64 -10.64 -6.44
C THR A 211 -7.50 -11.58 -5.24
N ASP A 212 -7.06 -12.81 -5.46
CA ASP A 212 -6.85 -13.84 -4.44
C ASP A 212 -5.73 -13.52 -3.44
N VAL A 213 -4.86 -12.56 -3.78
CA VAL A 213 -3.79 -12.08 -2.91
C VAL A 213 -4.24 -10.84 -2.11
N ILE A 214 -5.34 -10.18 -2.49
CA ILE A 214 -5.84 -9.00 -1.79
C ILE A 214 -6.51 -9.43 -0.49
N THR A 215 -5.87 -9.13 0.65
CA THR A 215 -6.45 -9.39 1.98
C THR A 215 -7.58 -8.41 2.28
N ARG A 216 -7.38 -7.13 1.98
CA ARG A 216 -8.33 -6.05 2.28
C ARG A 216 -8.38 -4.99 1.19
N LEU A 217 -9.58 -4.49 0.91
CA LEU A 217 -9.81 -3.26 0.17
C LEU A 217 -10.29 -2.17 1.13
N VAL A 218 -9.66 -1.00 1.08
CA VAL A 218 -10.13 0.24 1.71
C VAL A 218 -10.59 1.20 0.63
N THR A 219 -11.86 1.57 0.68
CA THR A 219 -12.52 2.46 -0.30
C THR A 219 -13.30 3.56 0.41
N ASP A 220 -13.60 4.64 -0.29
CA ASP A 220 -14.62 5.59 0.14
C ASP A 220 -16.03 5.06 -0.16
N GLU A 221 -17.05 5.71 0.39
CA GLU A 221 -18.45 5.40 0.12
C GLU A 221 -18.80 5.77 -1.33
N PRO A 222 -19.11 4.79 -2.20
CA PRO A 222 -19.46 5.08 -3.59
C PRO A 222 -20.73 5.93 -3.67
N PRO A 223 -20.85 6.82 -4.68
CA PRO A 223 -22.10 7.52 -4.93
C PRO A 223 -23.27 6.54 -5.08
N PRO A 224 -24.48 6.82 -4.55
CA PRO A 224 -25.60 5.88 -4.57
C PRO A 224 -26.03 5.38 -5.95
N HIS A 225 -25.65 6.09 -7.01
CA HIS A 225 -25.98 5.77 -8.40
C HIS A 225 -24.82 5.10 -9.17
N ASP A 226 -23.70 4.81 -8.51
CA ASP A 226 -22.57 4.10 -9.11
C ASP A 226 -22.75 2.58 -8.99
N GLU A 227 -23.64 2.03 -9.82
CA GLU A 227 -23.94 0.59 -9.86
C GLU A 227 -22.69 -0.25 -10.18
N ARG A 228 -21.74 0.31 -10.93
CA ARG A 228 -20.48 -0.36 -11.28
C ARG A 228 -19.62 -0.55 -10.03
N ALA A 229 -19.41 0.52 -9.26
CA ALA A 229 -18.67 0.42 -8.01
C ALA A 229 -19.32 -0.58 -7.04
N ALA A 230 -20.65 -0.51 -6.86
CA ALA A 230 -21.38 -1.42 -5.99
C ALA A 230 -21.24 -2.89 -6.42
N THR A 231 -21.38 -3.18 -7.72
CA THR A 231 -21.24 -4.53 -8.28
C THR A 231 -19.84 -5.10 -8.04
N GLU A 232 -18.81 -4.28 -8.24
CA GLU A 232 -17.42 -4.69 -8.08
C GLU A 232 -17.06 -4.93 -6.62
N LEU A 233 -17.56 -4.11 -5.68
CA LEU A 233 -17.40 -4.37 -4.25
C LEU A 233 -18.02 -5.70 -3.84
N GLN A 234 -19.23 -6.00 -4.33
CA GLN A 234 -19.88 -7.27 -4.04
C GLN A 234 -19.08 -8.44 -4.61
N ALA A 235 -18.61 -8.34 -5.86
CA ALA A 235 -17.83 -9.39 -6.49
C ALA A 235 -16.47 -9.63 -5.81
N LEU A 236 -15.80 -8.58 -5.33
CA LEU A 236 -14.58 -8.68 -4.52
C LEU A 236 -14.84 -9.37 -3.18
N ALA A 237 -15.93 -9.01 -2.50
CA ALA A 237 -16.32 -9.64 -1.24
C ALA A 237 -16.65 -11.14 -1.43
N ASP A 238 -17.31 -11.50 -2.54
CA ASP A 238 -17.61 -12.89 -2.89
C ASP A 238 -16.35 -13.73 -3.14
N GLN A 239 -15.24 -13.09 -3.51
CA GLN A 239 -13.92 -13.74 -3.62
C GLN A 239 -13.12 -13.75 -2.31
N GLY A 240 -13.70 -13.27 -1.21
CA GLY A 240 -13.08 -13.31 0.12
C GLY A 240 -12.23 -12.09 0.47
N VAL A 241 -12.27 -11.02 -0.33
CA VAL A 241 -11.60 -9.76 0.01
C VAL A 241 -12.37 -9.06 1.12
N HIS A 242 -11.69 -8.68 2.22
CA HIS A 242 -12.32 -7.89 3.27
C HIS A 242 -12.51 -6.44 2.81
N ILE A 243 -13.75 -5.95 2.79
CA ILE A 243 -14.06 -4.58 2.32
C ILE A 243 -14.25 -3.67 3.53
N SER A 244 -13.51 -2.56 3.56
CA SER A 244 -13.65 -1.51 4.57
C SER A 244 -13.96 -0.18 3.91
N VAL A 245 -15.13 0.36 4.20
CA VAL A 245 -15.62 1.62 3.63
C VAL A 245 -15.35 2.76 4.60
N ALA A 246 -14.63 3.78 4.14
CA ALA A 246 -14.38 5.01 4.88
C ALA A 246 -15.61 5.92 4.79
N GLY A 247 -16.28 6.13 5.93
CA GLY A 247 -17.43 7.03 6.02
C GLY A 247 -17.03 8.51 5.94
N PRO A 248 -17.99 9.41 5.62
CA PRO A 248 -17.73 10.84 5.59
C PRO A 248 -17.46 11.38 7.00
N GLY A 249 -16.19 11.73 7.26
CA GLY A 249 -15.79 12.63 8.35
C GLY A 249 -15.67 12.00 9.74
N VAL A 250 -14.56 11.33 10.01
CA VAL A 250 -14.03 11.28 11.37
C VAL A 250 -13.04 12.42 11.52
N GLN A 251 -13.47 13.54 12.11
CA GLN A 251 -12.51 14.47 12.71
C GLN A 251 -11.81 13.72 13.85
N PRO A 252 -10.47 13.79 13.97
CA PRO A 252 -9.81 13.28 15.17
C PRO A 252 -10.34 14.08 16.37
N GLY A 253 -11.05 13.39 17.27
CA GLY A 253 -11.55 14.00 18.50
C GLY A 253 -10.40 14.63 19.31
N PRO A 254 -10.69 15.67 20.12
CA PRO A 254 -9.65 16.29 20.94
C PRO A 254 -9.10 15.24 21.90
N HIS A 255 -7.77 15.18 21.95
CA HIS A 255 -6.99 14.31 22.81
C HIS A 255 -7.66 14.06 24.17
N GLY A 256 -8.08 12.82 24.41
CA GLY A 256 -8.39 12.36 25.75
C GLY A 256 -7.15 12.53 26.61
N GLU A 257 -7.32 13.20 27.75
CA GLU A 257 -6.27 13.41 28.74
C GLU A 257 -5.55 12.09 29.06
N PRO A 258 -4.23 12.12 29.27
CA PRO A 258 -3.50 10.93 29.69
C PRO A 258 -4.03 10.48 31.06
N GLY A 259 -4.66 9.31 31.09
CA GLY A 259 -5.01 8.62 32.32
C GLY A 259 -3.77 8.38 33.20
N PRO A 260 -3.96 8.27 34.53
CA PRO A 260 -2.85 8.25 35.47
C PRO A 260 -1.92 7.05 35.23
N PRO A 261 -0.61 7.18 35.50
CA PRO A 261 0.37 6.17 35.15
C PRO A 261 0.08 4.84 35.87
N ALA A 262 0.03 3.76 35.09
CA ALA A 262 -0.05 2.40 35.60
C ALA A 262 1.17 2.12 36.52
N ARG A 263 0.88 1.70 37.75
CA ARG A 263 1.90 1.32 38.74
C ARG A 263 2.75 0.18 38.17
N ARG A 264 4.06 0.42 38.03
CA ARG A 264 5.04 -0.63 37.74
C ARG A 264 4.94 -1.69 38.84
N ARG A 265 4.61 -2.93 38.46
CA ARG A 265 4.87 -4.09 39.32
C ARG A 265 6.38 -4.33 39.31
N GLU A 266 7.02 -4.11 40.46
CA GLU A 266 8.40 -4.51 40.68
C GLU A 266 8.48 -6.04 40.63
N GLY A 267 9.27 -6.56 39.69
CA GLY A 267 9.69 -7.96 39.68
C GLY A 267 10.75 -8.21 40.76
N PRO A 268 10.91 -9.47 41.21
CA PRO A 268 11.83 -9.78 42.30
C PRO A 268 13.30 -9.54 41.90
N PRO A 269 14.17 -9.15 42.85
CA PRO A 269 15.55 -8.79 42.54
C PRO A 269 16.39 -10.02 42.18
N LEU A 270 17.23 -9.87 41.15
CA LEU A 270 18.25 -10.85 40.77
C LEU A 270 19.44 -10.84 41.74
N PRO A 271 20.07 -11.98 42.07
CA PRO A 271 21.18 -12.02 43.03
C PRO A 271 22.52 -11.53 42.45
N GLY A 272 23.10 -10.54 43.11
CA GLY A 272 24.53 -10.43 43.46
C GLY A 272 25.59 -10.46 42.33
N GLN A 273 26.00 -9.28 41.86
CA GLN A 273 27.29 -9.11 41.19
C GLN A 273 28.44 -9.22 42.20
N ARG A 274 29.32 -10.22 42.04
CA ARG A 274 30.64 -10.23 42.69
C ARG A 274 31.59 -9.35 41.89
N ARG A 275 32.23 -8.42 42.60
CA ARG A 275 33.35 -7.58 42.13
C ARG A 275 34.53 -8.46 41.75
N ALA A 276 35.16 -8.18 40.61
CA ALA A 276 36.52 -8.62 40.30
C ALA A 276 37.35 -7.38 39.93
N HIS A 277 38.46 -7.19 40.65
CA HIS A 277 39.52 -6.23 40.37
C HIS A 277 40.46 -6.77 39.26
N PRO A 278 41.28 -5.91 38.62
CA PRO A 278 41.89 -6.16 37.33
C PRO A 278 43.29 -6.80 37.40
N LEU A 279 43.60 -7.61 36.39
CA LEU A 279 44.94 -7.98 35.91
C LEU A 279 44.84 -7.77 34.38
N GLY A 280 45.67 -7.02 33.65
CA GLY A 280 47.10 -6.81 33.76
C GLY A 280 47.80 -7.62 32.65
N GLY A 281 48.23 -6.95 31.56
CA GLY A 281 49.39 -7.38 30.76
C GLY A 281 49.18 -8.05 29.38
N GLU A 282 49.58 -7.29 28.34
CA GLU A 282 50.52 -7.66 27.25
C GLU A 282 50.21 -8.72 26.16
N GLY A 283 50.71 -8.42 24.95
CA GLY A 283 51.14 -9.39 23.91
C GLY A 283 50.17 -9.56 22.72
N ALA A 284 50.23 -8.75 21.66
CA ALA A 284 51.14 -8.87 20.51
C ALA A 284 50.95 -10.11 19.58
N ARG A 285 50.42 -9.81 18.38
CA ARG A 285 50.88 -10.21 17.03
C ARG A 285 50.63 -11.63 16.46
N HIS A 286 50.01 -11.58 15.27
CA HIS A 286 50.41 -12.22 13.98
C HIS A 286 49.98 -13.65 13.63
N GLY A 287 49.63 -13.80 12.33
CA GLY A 287 49.62 -15.05 11.55
C GLY A 287 48.20 -15.55 11.24
N ALA A 288 47.52 -15.16 10.16
CA ALA A 288 47.79 -15.40 8.73
C ALA A 288 47.54 -16.86 8.27
N HIS A 289 46.64 -16.96 7.27
CA HIS A 289 46.49 -17.99 6.24
C HIS A 289 45.89 -19.37 6.56
N GLY A 290 44.89 -19.74 5.75
CA GLY A 290 44.61 -21.14 5.42
C GLY A 290 43.15 -21.50 5.16
N ASN A 291 42.58 -21.06 4.03
CA ASN A 291 41.55 -21.83 3.29
C ASN A 291 42.33 -22.48 2.12
N PRO A 292 41.98 -23.67 1.57
CA PRO A 292 40.69 -23.84 0.91
C PRO A 292 40.06 -25.27 0.87
N HIS A 293 38.75 -25.25 0.58
CA HIS A 293 37.97 -26.17 -0.27
C HIS A 293 37.91 -27.68 0.05
N GLY A 294 36.70 -28.11 0.40
CA GLY A 294 36.18 -29.46 0.19
C GLY A 294 34.64 -29.43 0.16
N GLN A 295 34.06 -29.40 -1.03
CA GLN A 295 32.61 -29.47 -1.29
C GLN A 295 32.16 -30.94 -1.55
N PRO A 296 30.86 -31.27 -1.63
CA PRO A 296 30.23 -32.27 -0.75
C PRO A 296 29.48 -33.42 -1.48
N TYR A 297 28.69 -34.21 -0.71
CA TYR A 297 27.61 -35.18 -1.05
C TYR A 297 28.00 -36.67 -1.22
N PRO A 298 27.11 -37.67 -0.94
CA PRO A 298 25.63 -37.73 -1.13
C PRO A 298 24.85 -37.99 0.18
N GLY A 299 23.52 -37.93 0.33
CA GLY A 299 22.33 -38.13 -0.51
C GLY A 299 21.29 -38.87 0.38
N PRO A 300 19.97 -38.61 0.31
CA PRO A 300 19.03 -38.89 1.41
C PRO A 300 18.36 -40.27 1.33
N ALA A 301 18.09 -40.86 2.49
CA ALA A 301 17.28 -42.07 2.63
C ALA A 301 15.80 -41.72 2.87
N GLN A 302 14.94 -42.44 2.15
CA GLN A 302 13.48 -42.36 2.14
C GLN A 302 12.86 -43.03 3.37
N GLY A 303 11.69 -42.56 3.82
CA GLY A 303 10.86 -43.24 4.81
C GLY A 303 9.58 -42.47 5.11
N GLY A 304 8.49 -42.79 4.38
CA GLY A 304 7.13 -42.33 4.66
C GLY A 304 6.42 -43.11 5.78
N PRO A 305 5.20 -42.70 6.18
CA PRO A 305 4.68 -42.79 7.55
C PRO A 305 3.61 -43.87 7.76
N PRO A 306 3.06 -43.99 8.99
CA PRO A 306 1.60 -44.02 9.09
C PRO A 306 1.01 -43.32 10.35
N GLY A 307 -0.27 -42.93 10.27
CA GLY A 307 -1.20 -43.13 11.39
C GLY A 307 -1.83 -41.91 12.08
N MET A 308 -2.81 -41.29 11.40
CA MET A 308 -4.15 -40.89 11.89
C MET A 308 -4.50 -41.09 13.39
N GLN A 309 -4.96 -40.01 14.07
CA GLN A 309 -6.24 -40.00 14.80
C GLN A 309 -6.68 -38.59 15.27
N ALA A 310 -7.98 -38.37 15.13
CA ALA A 310 -8.73 -37.16 15.43
C ALA A 310 -9.07 -37.00 16.93
N GLN A 311 -9.34 -35.77 17.37
CA GLN A 311 -10.25 -35.51 18.50
C GLN A 311 -10.89 -34.11 18.41
N LEU A 312 -12.22 -34.13 18.22
CA LEU A 312 -13.19 -33.04 18.35
C LEU A 312 -13.68 -32.97 19.81
N ARG A 313 -13.69 -31.77 20.42
CA ARG A 313 -14.57 -31.27 21.52
C ARG A 313 -14.34 -29.76 21.63
N SER A 314 -15.23 -28.84 22.01
CA SER A 314 -16.68 -28.74 22.22
C SER A 314 -16.93 -27.26 22.60
N ALA A 315 -18.08 -26.71 22.25
CA ALA A 315 -18.46 -25.31 22.44
C ALA A 315 -18.81 -24.89 23.89
N GLY A 316 -18.76 -23.58 24.18
CA GLY A 316 -19.29 -22.88 25.36
C GLY A 316 -19.15 -21.35 25.22
N PRO A 317 -19.96 -20.50 25.89
CA PRO A 317 -20.90 -19.60 25.19
C PRO A 317 -20.62 -18.08 25.22
N LEU A 318 -21.45 -17.41 24.41
CA LEU A 318 -21.78 -16.00 24.18
C LEU A 318 -21.70 -15.01 25.37
N GLY A 319 -21.28 -13.78 25.06
CA GLY A 319 -21.60 -12.58 25.84
C GLY A 319 -20.92 -11.29 25.33
N GLU A 320 -21.75 -10.34 24.86
CA GLU A 320 -21.53 -8.88 24.73
C GLU A 320 -20.90 -8.27 23.44
N GLN A 321 -21.69 -7.38 22.81
CA GLN A 321 -21.35 -6.38 21.78
C GLN A 321 -22.30 -5.18 21.99
N PRO A 322 -22.05 -3.97 21.43
CA PRO A 322 -20.81 -3.21 21.29
C PRO A 322 -21.02 -1.69 21.57
N PRO A 323 -20.10 -0.79 21.15
CA PRO A 323 -20.59 0.27 20.25
C PRO A 323 -19.66 0.60 19.07
N ALA A 324 -20.28 1.29 18.08
CA ALA A 324 -19.76 1.89 16.83
C ALA A 324 -19.65 0.98 15.57
N ARG A 325 -20.41 1.34 14.53
CA ARG A 325 -20.59 0.57 13.28
C ARG A 325 -19.44 0.81 12.29
N VAL A 326 -18.67 -0.25 12.02
CA VAL A 326 -17.98 -0.52 10.76
C VAL A 326 -18.94 -1.34 9.91
N ALA A 327 -19.20 -0.94 8.67
CA ALA A 327 -19.98 -1.76 7.74
C ALA A 327 -19.05 -2.79 7.07
N ASP A 328 -18.77 -3.89 7.77
CA ASP A 328 -18.10 -5.05 7.17
C ASP A 328 -19.12 -5.82 6.30
N LEU A 329 -18.92 -5.81 4.99
CA LEU A 329 -19.57 -6.79 4.10
C LEU A 329 -18.83 -8.13 4.24
N ALA A 330 -19.35 -9.03 5.06
CA ALA A 330 -18.83 -10.39 5.21
C ALA A 330 -19.27 -11.31 4.05
N PRO A 331 -18.44 -12.28 3.62
CA PRO A 331 -18.79 -13.20 2.52
C PRO A 331 -19.96 -14.10 2.92
N ARG A 332 -20.95 -14.24 2.02
CA ARG A 332 -22.06 -15.17 2.20
C ARG A 332 -21.55 -16.61 1.97
N ARG A 333 -21.52 -17.42 3.04
CA ARG A 333 -21.26 -18.86 2.92
C ARG A 333 -22.37 -19.52 2.08
N ARG A 334 -21.99 -20.22 1.01
CA ARG A 334 -22.83 -21.21 0.32
C ARG A 334 -22.74 -22.55 1.05
#